data_AF-A0A2D6E268-F1
#
_entry.id   AF-A0A2D6E268-F1
#
_cell.length_a   1.000
_cell.length_b   1.000
_cell.length_c   1.000
_cell.angle_alpha   90.00
_cell.angle_beta   90.00
_cell.angle_gamma   90.00
#
_symmetry.space_group_name_H-M   'P 1'
#
loop_
_entity.id
_entity.type
_entity.pdbx_description
1 polymer ?
#
loop_
_entity_poly.entity_id
_entity_poly.type
_entity_poly.pdbx_seq_one_letter_code
_entity_poly.pdbx_strand_id
1 'polypeptide(L)'
;MGSKFKDEYYVTVYELARSGMSENKMSKNLGVSTVTLRSWKKKNKALRDAIERGRNSKGKMTTQRWFDYVYQKLPENLMKIWDEIQDLEAQPNGIQKIESLLETNGKRARQHIFLHALVTANFNVSRACSICNIPRRTFENWVTNEPDFSELMNEINVHKKNFFEASLVGLVARGDSAATIFVNRTYNRDRGYNEKVDVNVIGKIEHEHVHAHISIDELELGLEVRTEILKAIRKRNQDAIEHNQTEIFSG
;
A
#
# COMPACT_ATOMS: atom_id res chain seq x y z
N MET A 1 46.18 16.18 19.11
CA MET A 1 45.77 15.02 19.94
C MET A 1 44.59 14.33 19.27
N GLY A 2 44.80 13.12 18.73
CA GLY A 2 43.68 12.32 18.22
C GLY A 2 42.90 11.74 19.40
N SER A 3 41.61 12.07 19.54
CA SER A 3 40.75 11.43 20.54
C SER A 3 40.72 9.92 20.27
N LYS A 4 40.97 9.12 21.31
CA LYS A 4 40.96 7.64 21.22
C LYS A 4 39.52 7.16 21.33
N PHE A 5 39.15 6.16 20.55
CA PHE A 5 37.82 5.55 20.62
C PHE A 5 37.64 4.85 21.98
N LYS A 6 36.50 5.07 22.64
CA LYS A 6 36.09 4.44 23.90
C LYS A 6 34.85 3.59 23.68
N ASP A 7 34.74 2.47 24.39
CA ASP A 7 33.58 1.57 24.25
C ASP A 7 32.27 2.20 24.71
N GLU A 8 32.32 3.13 25.66
CA GLU A 8 31.16 3.95 26.08
C GLU A 8 30.48 4.66 24.91
N TYR A 9 31.23 4.98 23.84
CA TYR A 9 30.70 5.67 22.67
C TYR A 9 29.66 4.84 21.91
N TYR A 10 29.63 3.51 22.03
CA TYR A 10 28.54 2.73 21.42
C TYR A 10 27.19 3.11 22.03
N VAL A 11 27.12 3.17 23.36
CA VAL A 11 25.88 3.49 24.10
C VAL A 11 25.53 4.96 23.92
N THR A 12 26.50 5.86 24.08
CA THR A 12 26.27 7.30 23.90
C THR A 12 25.78 7.62 22.49
N VAL A 13 26.39 7.04 21.46
CA VAL A 13 25.96 7.27 20.08
C VAL A 13 24.58 6.66 19.81
N TYR A 14 24.27 5.50 20.38
CA TYR A 14 22.92 4.93 20.30
C TYR A 14 21.87 5.86 20.92
N GLU A 15 22.12 6.40 22.11
CA GLU A 15 21.20 7.32 22.80
C GLU A 15 21.03 8.65 22.06
N LEU A 16 22.12 9.21 21.54
CA LEU A 16 22.08 10.44 20.75
C LEU A 16 21.41 10.24 19.39
N ALA A 17 21.64 9.09 18.74
CA ALA A 17 20.94 8.71 17.53
C ALA A 17 19.45 8.50 17.80
N ARG A 18 19.11 7.85 18.92
CA ARG A 18 17.75 7.69 19.41
C ARG A 18 17.11 9.03 19.74
N SER A 19 17.83 10.04 20.21
CA SER A 19 17.23 11.36 20.45
C SER A 19 16.93 12.14 19.15
N GLY A 20 17.34 11.64 17.98
CA GLY A 20 17.12 12.27 16.67
C GLY A 20 18.22 13.26 16.31
N MET A 21 19.37 13.18 16.97
CA MET A 21 20.46 14.13 16.79
C MET A 21 21.24 13.87 15.48
N SER A 22 21.57 14.94 14.76
CA SER A 22 22.38 14.86 13.52
C SER A 22 23.84 14.51 13.83
N GLU A 23 24.56 13.92 12.87
CA GLU A 23 25.97 13.50 13.07
C GLU A 23 26.88 14.64 13.52
N ASN A 24 26.59 15.87 13.08
CA ASN A 24 27.32 17.06 13.51
C ASN A 24 27.15 17.31 15.01
N LYS A 25 25.89 17.33 15.48
CA LYS A 25 25.59 17.53 16.90
C LYS A 25 26.08 16.35 17.75
N MET A 26 25.97 15.12 17.26
CA MET A 26 26.51 13.94 17.96
C MET A 26 28.03 14.03 18.14
N SER A 27 28.77 14.43 17.10
CA SER A 27 30.22 14.59 17.19
C SER A 27 30.64 15.65 18.22
N LYS A 28 29.89 16.76 18.31
CA LYS A 28 30.10 17.81 19.32
C LYS A 28 29.88 17.27 20.73
N ASN A 29 28.82 16.50 20.96
CA ASN A 29 28.54 15.89 22.27
C ASN A 29 29.60 14.87 22.70
N LEU A 30 30.24 14.20 21.74
CA LEU A 30 31.34 13.27 22.00
C LEU A 30 32.70 13.97 22.14
N GLY A 31 32.76 15.30 21.94
CA GLY A 31 34.02 16.06 21.96
C GLY A 31 34.95 15.70 20.80
N VAL A 32 34.44 15.22 19.67
CA VAL A 32 35.24 14.82 18.49
C VAL A 32 34.80 15.54 17.23
N SER A 33 35.67 15.58 16.23
CA SER A 33 35.30 16.12 14.92
C SER A 33 34.30 15.22 14.19
N THR A 34 33.46 15.81 13.35
CA THR A 34 32.55 15.07 12.45
C THR A 34 33.29 14.10 11.56
N VAL A 35 34.50 14.46 11.12
CA VAL A 35 35.37 13.62 10.29
C VAL A 35 35.86 12.40 11.07
N THR A 36 36.21 12.58 12.34
CA THR A 36 36.61 11.49 13.24
C THR A 36 35.47 10.50 13.45
N LEU A 37 34.26 10.99 13.75
CA LEU A 37 33.08 10.13 13.92
C LEU A 37 32.73 9.36 12.64
N ARG A 38 32.84 9.99 11.46
CA ARG A 38 32.63 9.32 10.16
C ARG A 38 33.69 8.25 9.89
N SER A 39 34.95 8.53 10.20
CA SER A 39 36.05 7.56 10.08
C SER A 39 35.82 6.34 10.98
N TRP A 40 35.40 6.57 12.23
CA TRP A 40 35.03 5.49 13.16
C TRP A 40 33.84 4.69 12.66
N LYS A 41 32.78 5.34 12.17
CA LYS A 41 31.61 4.67 11.57
C LYS A 41 32.01 3.81 10.38
N LYS A 42 33.02 4.19 9.58
CA LYS A 42 33.50 3.38 8.45
C LYS A 42 34.29 2.15 8.92
N LYS A 43 35.19 2.32 9.89
CA LYS A 43 36.06 1.26 10.41
C LYS A 43 35.35 0.28 11.36
N ASN A 44 34.32 0.74 12.07
CA ASN A 44 33.67 -0.01 13.13
C ASN A 44 32.21 -0.32 12.77
N LYS A 45 31.93 -1.59 12.47
CA LYS A 45 30.58 -2.06 12.11
C LYS A 45 29.60 -1.92 13.29
N ALA A 46 30.04 -2.17 14.52
CA ALA A 46 29.19 -2.09 15.72
C ALA A 46 28.75 -0.64 16.01
N LEU A 47 29.63 0.34 15.77
CA LEU A 47 29.27 1.76 15.93
C LEU A 47 28.23 2.20 14.90
N ARG A 48 28.36 1.72 13.67
CA ARG A 48 27.37 1.96 12.62
C ARG A 48 26.02 1.34 12.97
N ASP A 49 26.03 0.08 13.40
CA ASP A 49 24.84 -0.65 13.85
C ASP A 49 24.15 0.07 15.03
N ALA A 50 24.92 0.59 15.99
CA ALA A 50 24.39 1.39 17.09
C ALA A 50 23.67 2.67 16.62
N ILE A 51 24.25 3.41 15.65
CA ILE A 51 23.60 4.59 15.05
C ILE A 51 22.33 4.21 14.31
N GLU A 52 22.40 3.15 13.50
CA GLU A 52 21.26 2.68 12.70
C GLU A 52 20.12 2.22 13.60
N ARG A 53 20.40 1.40 14.62
CA ARG A 53 19.41 0.99 15.64
C ARG A 53 18.86 2.18 16.42
N GLY A 54 19.72 3.12 16.81
CA GLY A 54 19.30 4.35 17.51
C GLY A 54 18.35 5.18 16.65
N ARG A 55 18.70 5.46 15.38
CA ARG A 55 17.83 6.22 14.47
C ARG A 55 16.54 5.49 14.15
N ASN A 56 16.61 4.18 13.98
CA ASN A 56 15.44 3.34 13.74
C ASN A 56 14.55 3.21 14.99
N SER A 57 15.08 3.45 16.20
CA SER A 57 14.30 3.39 17.44
C SER A 57 13.29 4.54 17.60
N LYS A 58 13.54 5.71 16.98
CA LYS A 58 12.60 6.85 16.95
C LYS A 58 11.68 6.87 15.72
N GLY A 59 11.64 5.79 14.94
CA GLY A 59 11.05 5.80 13.59
C GLY A 59 10.17 4.60 13.25
N LYS A 60 9.57 3.95 14.25
CA LYS A 60 8.36 3.15 14.06
C LYS A 60 7.44 3.47 15.23
N MET A 61 6.18 3.81 14.95
CA MET A 61 5.11 3.37 15.84
C MET A 61 5.35 1.86 15.98
N THR A 62 6.04 1.43 17.05
CA THR A 62 6.21 0.00 17.27
C THR A 62 4.80 -0.54 17.31
N THR A 63 4.55 -1.61 16.57
CA THR A 63 3.26 -2.29 16.53
C THR A 63 2.71 -2.44 17.97
N GLN A 64 3.62 -2.70 18.92
CA GLN A 64 3.41 -2.64 20.37
C GLN A 64 2.75 -1.36 20.91
N ARG A 65 3.26 -0.15 20.62
CA ARG A 65 2.69 1.12 21.14
C ARG A 65 1.30 1.41 20.62
N TRP A 66 1.02 1.00 19.39
CA TRP A 66 -0.31 1.14 18.81
C TRP A 66 -1.27 0.11 19.42
N PHE A 67 -0.82 -1.13 19.63
CA PHE A 67 -1.60 -2.13 20.37
C PHE A 67 -1.89 -1.68 21.80
N ASP A 68 -0.90 -1.14 22.51
CA ASP A 68 -1.10 -0.60 23.87
C ASP A 68 -2.14 0.52 23.87
N TYR A 69 -2.11 1.40 22.86
CA TYR A 69 -3.10 2.46 22.68
C TYR A 69 -4.51 1.91 22.42
N VAL A 70 -4.65 0.91 21.54
CA VAL A 70 -5.94 0.30 21.22
C VAL A 70 -6.49 -0.48 22.42
N TYR A 71 -5.63 -1.20 23.14
CA TYR A 71 -5.97 -1.92 24.36
C TYR A 71 -6.52 -0.98 25.45
N GLN A 72 -5.89 0.18 25.65
CA GLN A 72 -6.37 1.21 26.60
C GLN A 72 -7.73 1.84 26.24
N LYS A 73 -8.25 1.61 25.03
CA LYS A 73 -9.56 2.09 24.60
C LYS A 73 -10.68 1.07 24.82
N LEU A 74 -10.35 -0.17 25.18
CA LEU A 74 -11.35 -1.15 25.57
C LEU A 74 -11.95 -0.81 26.95
N PRO A 75 -13.26 -1.03 27.14
CA PRO A 75 -13.88 -1.08 28.46
C PRO A 75 -13.15 -2.07 29.39
N GLU A 76 -13.06 -1.75 30.69
CA GLU A 76 -12.31 -2.55 31.67
C GLU A 76 -12.72 -4.03 31.71
N ASN A 77 -14.02 -4.33 31.51
CA ASN A 77 -14.50 -5.71 31.45
C ASN A 77 -13.95 -6.45 30.22
N LEU A 78 -13.85 -5.78 29.07
CA LEU A 78 -13.31 -6.37 27.84
C LEU A 78 -11.79 -6.49 27.88
N MET A 79 -11.09 -5.58 28.58
CA MET A 79 -9.65 -5.71 28.83
C MET A 79 -9.33 -7.00 29.61
N LYS A 80 -10.06 -7.25 30.70
CA LYS A 80 -9.90 -8.47 31.50
C LYS A 80 -10.14 -9.74 30.68
N ILE A 81 -11.20 -9.74 29.87
CA ILE A 81 -11.51 -10.85 28.96
C ILE A 81 -10.39 -11.04 27.95
N TRP A 82 -9.85 -9.96 27.40
CA TRP A 82 -8.75 -10.03 26.45
C TRP A 82 -7.50 -10.65 27.07
N ASP A 83 -7.11 -10.20 28.26
CA ASP A 83 -5.94 -10.71 28.97
C ASP A 83 -6.11 -12.20 29.30
N GLU A 84 -7.30 -12.59 29.76
CA GLU A 84 -7.62 -14.00 30.03
C GLU A 84 -7.55 -14.85 28.74
N ILE A 85 -8.01 -14.34 27.60
CA ILE A 85 -7.87 -15.04 26.30
C ILE A 85 -6.40 -15.25 25.94
N GLN A 86 -5.53 -14.25 26.15
CA GLN A 86 -4.09 -14.37 25.87
C GLN A 86 -3.44 -15.45 26.74
N ASP A 87 -3.77 -15.49 28.03
CA ASP A 87 -3.26 -16.49 28.97
C ASP A 87 -3.77 -17.91 28.64
N LEU A 88 -5.01 -18.01 28.19
CA LEU A 88 -5.64 -19.28 27.81
C LEU A 88 -5.12 -19.82 26.48
N GLU A 89 -4.74 -18.96 25.53
CA GLU A 89 -4.20 -19.39 24.23
C GLU A 89 -2.91 -20.23 24.40
N ALA A 90 -2.12 -19.97 25.45
CA ALA A 90 -0.92 -20.74 25.77
C ALA A 90 -1.19 -22.15 26.37
N GLN A 91 -2.44 -22.44 26.78
CA GLN A 91 -2.79 -23.66 27.51
C GLN A 91 -3.31 -24.78 26.58
N PRO A 92 -3.07 -26.07 26.90
CA PRO A 92 -3.53 -27.21 26.09
C PRO A 92 -5.06 -27.28 25.89
N ASN A 93 -5.84 -26.82 26.88
CA ASN A 93 -7.30 -26.76 26.85
C ASN A 93 -7.82 -25.32 26.70
N GLY A 94 -7.01 -24.43 26.11
CA GLY A 94 -7.33 -23.02 25.97
C GLY A 94 -8.61 -22.76 25.18
N ILE A 95 -8.81 -23.51 24.10
CA ILE A 95 -9.92 -23.32 23.16
C ILE A 95 -11.29 -23.46 23.85
N GLN A 96 -11.51 -24.54 24.62
CA GLN A 96 -12.80 -24.76 25.29
C GLN A 96 -13.08 -23.69 26.36
N LYS A 97 -12.03 -23.25 27.07
CA LYS A 97 -12.15 -22.19 28.08
C LYS A 97 -12.45 -20.83 27.45
N ILE A 98 -11.79 -20.50 26.34
CA ILE A 98 -12.06 -19.28 25.56
C ILE A 98 -13.52 -19.26 25.09
N GLU A 99 -14.04 -20.39 24.61
CA GLU A 99 -15.45 -20.48 24.20
C GLU A 99 -16.39 -20.18 25.37
N SER A 100 -16.21 -20.87 26.50
CA SER A 100 -17.05 -20.68 27.70
C SER A 100 -16.99 -19.24 28.24
N LEU A 101 -15.80 -18.63 28.24
CA LEU A 101 -15.59 -17.25 28.63
C LEU A 101 -16.36 -16.28 27.72
N LEU A 102 -16.27 -16.48 26.40
CA LEU A 102 -16.92 -15.63 25.41
C LEU A 102 -18.44 -15.86 25.34
N GLU A 103 -18.95 -17.05 25.66
CA GLU A 103 -20.38 -17.33 25.79
C GLU A 103 -20.98 -16.59 26.99
N THR A 104 -20.29 -16.61 28.14
CA THR A 104 -20.75 -15.97 29.39
C THR A 104 -20.93 -14.45 29.23
N ASN A 105 -20.07 -13.81 28.45
CA ASN A 105 -20.09 -12.36 28.23
C ASN A 105 -21.01 -11.92 27.07
N GLY A 106 -21.57 -12.87 26.32
CA GLY A 106 -22.53 -12.63 25.26
C GLY A 106 -21.92 -12.16 23.91
N LYS A 107 -22.81 -12.07 22.92
CA LYS A 107 -22.46 -11.82 21.51
C LYS A 107 -21.75 -10.48 21.27
N ARG A 108 -22.22 -9.39 21.88
CA ARG A 108 -21.65 -8.05 21.68
C ARG A 108 -20.22 -7.96 22.22
N ALA A 109 -19.96 -8.53 23.40
CA ALA A 109 -18.61 -8.60 23.94
C ALA A 109 -17.68 -9.38 22.98
N ARG A 110 -18.14 -10.52 22.47
CA ARG A 110 -17.40 -11.32 21.48
C ARG A 110 -17.08 -10.54 20.20
N GLN A 111 -18.02 -9.73 19.70
CA GLN A 111 -17.81 -8.85 18.56
C GLN A 111 -16.74 -7.79 18.83
N HIS A 112 -16.77 -7.11 19.98
CA HIS A 112 -15.75 -6.12 20.34
C HIS A 112 -14.35 -6.74 20.51
N ILE A 113 -14.28 -7.91 21.16
CA ILE A 113 -13.05 -8.68 21.28
C ILE A 113 -12.53 -9.09 19.90
N PHE A 114 -13.41 -9.47 18.97
CA PHE A 114 -13.02 -9.76 17.59
C PHE A 114 -12.42 -8.55 16.87
N LEU A 115 -13.01 -7.35 17.03
CA LEU A 115 -12.45 -6.13 16.43
C LEU A 115 -11.06 -5.84 17.00
N HIS A 116 -10.86 -6.03 18.30
CA HIS A 116 -9.55 -5.91 18.93
C HIS A 116 -8.56 -6.97 18.41
N ALA A 117 -8.99 -8.22 18.30
CA ALA A 117 -8.21 -9.33 17.74
C ALA A 117 -7.79 -9.05 16.30
N LEU A 118 -8.66 -8.42 15.51
CA LEU A 118 -8.38 -8.07 14.14
C LEU A 118 -7.28 -7.01 14.04
N VAL A 119 -7.35 -5.97 14.88
CA VAL A 119 -6.36 -4.91 14.95
C VAL A 119 -5.01 -5.47 15.39
N THR A 120 -4.99 -6.26 16.46
CA THR A 120 -3.78 -6.93 16.99
C THR A 120 -3.15 -7.93 16.02
N ALA A 121 -3.96 -8.60 15.20
CA ALA A 121 -3.52 -9.51 14.16
C ALA A 121 -3.13 -8.82 12.83
N ASN A 122 -2.85 -7.52 12.83
CA ASN A 122 -2.54 -6.73 11.62
C ASN A 122 -3.61 -6.89 10.53
N PHE A 123 -4.87 -6.86 10.92
CA PHE A 123 -6.04 -7.01 10.07
C PHE A 123 -6.16 -8.36 9.34
N ASN A 124 -5.57 -9.43 9.90
CA ASN A 124 -5.76 -10.80 9.45
C ASN A 124 -7.03 -11.41 10.08
N VAL A 125 -8.08 -11.55 9.27
CA VAL A 125 -9.38 -12.08 9.69
C VAL A 125 -9.27 -13.53 10.18
N SER A 126 -8.52 -14.40 9.51
CA SER A 126 -8.38 -15.80 9.92
C SER A 126 -7.75 -15.93 11.30
N ARG A 127 -6.74 -15.10 11.59
CA ARG A 127 -6.11 -15.06 12.91
C ARG A 127 -7.06 -14.51 13.98
N ALA A 128 -7.81 -13.45 13.67
CA ALA A 128 -8.82 -12.90 14.58
C ALA A 128 -9.93 -13.93 14.90
N CYS A 129 -10.43 -14.64 13.89
CA CYS A 129 -11.40 -15.72 14.06
C CYS A 129 -10.86 -16.83 14.97
N SER A 130 -9.58 -17.21 14.79
CA SER A 130 -8.92 -18.21 15.63
C SER A 130 -8.82 -17.77 17.09
N ILE A 131 -8.47 -16.51 17.36
CA ILE A 131 -8.37 -15.96 18.72
C ILE A 131 -9.74 -15.96 19.41
N CYS A 132 -10.79 -15.59 18.69
CA CYS A 132 -12.16 -15.54 19.21
C CYS A 132 -12.90 -16.88 19.16
N ASN A 133 -12.24 -17.95 18.73
CA ASN A 133 -12.84 -19.27 18.51
C ASN A 133 -14.14 -19.25 17.70
N ILE A 134 -14.22 -18.41 16.66
CA ILE A 134 -15.40 -18.35 15.78
C ILE A 134 -15.07 -18.87 14.38
N PRO A 135 -16.00 -19.57 13.71
CA PRO A 135 -15.85 -19.88 12.31
C PRO A 135 -16.02 -18.61 11.47
N ARG A 136 -15.32 -18.55 10.33
CA ARG A 136 -15.37 -17.39 9.42
C ARG A 136 -16.79 -17.00 9.00
N ARG A 137 -17.68 -17.98 8.81
CA ARG A 137 -19.10 -17.74 8.49
C ARG A 137 -19.81 -16.90 9.55
N THR A 138 -19.47 -17.06 10.83
CA THR A 138 -20.05 -16.26 11.91
C THR A 138 -19.67 -14.79 11.79
N PHE A 139 -18.40 -14.51 11.48
CA PHE A 139 -17.94 -13.15 11.19
C PHE A 139 -18.67 -12.55 9.98
N GLU A 140 -18.76 -13.30 8.87
CA GLU A 140 -19.46 -12.84 7.66
C GLU A 140 -20.94 -12.53 7.95
N ASN A 141 -21.61 -13.40 8.72
CA ASN A 141 -22.97 -13.16 9.17
C ASN A 141 -23.11 -11.89 10.01
N TRP A 142 -22.12 -11.55 10.87
CA TRP A 142 -22.15 -10.30 11.63
C TRP A 142 -22.03 -9.07 10.71
N VAL A 143 -21.15 -9.12 9.71
CA VAL A 143 -20.98 -8.01 8.76
C VAL A 143 -22.25 -7.78 7.92
N THR A 144 -22.95 -8.85 7.54
CA THR A 144 -24.15 -8.78 6.69
C THR A 144 -25.42 -8.44 7.48
N ASN A 145 -25.62 -9.06 8.64
CA ASN A 145 -26.91 -9.02 9.34
C ASN A 145 -26.95 -8.06 10.53
N GLU A 146 -25.82 -7.55 11.00
CA GLU A 146 -25.75 -6.66 12.16
C GLU A 146 -25.27 -5.26 11.73
N PRO A 147 -26.18 -4.28 11.55
CA PRO A 147 -25.83 -2.95 11.07
C PRO A 147 -24.73 -2.26 11.87
N ASP A 148 -24.83 -2.26 13.20
CA ASP A 148 -23.84 -1.59 14.06
C ASP A 148 -22.44 -2.22 13.93
N PHE A 149 -22.36 -3.55 13.77
CA PHE A 149 -21.08 -4.23 13.59
C PHE A 149 -20.48 -3.94 12.20
N SER A 150 -21.35 -3.87 11.18
CA SER A 150 -20.97 -3.49 9.83
C SER A 150 -20.39 -2.08 9.77
N GLU A 151 -21.00 -1.12 10.48
CA GLU A 151 -20.52 0.25 10.59
C GLU A 151 -19.13 0.32 11.25
N LEU A 152 -18.95 -0.35 12.39
CA LEU A 152 -17.64 -0.46 13.05
C LEU A 152 -16.59 -1.09 12.13
N MET A 153 -16.96 -2.12 11.38
CA MET A 153 -16.05 -2.77 10.44
C MET A 153 -15.68 -1.85 9.27
N ASN A 154 -16.61 -1.02 8.80
CA ASN A 154 -16.33 0.00 7.78
C ASN A 154 -15.34 1.05 8.30
N GLU A 155 -15.51 1.52 9.53
CA GLU A 155 -14.56 2.44 10.17
C GLU A 155 -13.17 1.80 10.31
N ILE A 156 -13.10 0.54 10.77
CA ILE A 156 -11.84 -0.22 10.82
C ILE A 156 -11.20 -0.34 9.43
N ASN A 157 -11.98 -0.56 8.37
CA ASN A 157 -11.45 -0.63 7.01
C ASN A 157 -10.85 0.71 6.55
N VAL A 158 -11.41 1.85 6.96
CA VAL A 158 -10.82 3.17 6.73
C VAL A 158 -9.48 3.28 7.45
N HIS A 159 -9.41 2.93 8.74
CA HIS A 159 -8.15 2.95 9.49
C HIS A 159 -7.10 1.97 8.95
N LYS A 160 -7.53 0.80 8.45
CA LYS A 160 -6.67 -0.17 7.78
C LYS A 160 -6.03 0.41 6.53
N LYS A 161 -6.80 1.15 5.71
CA LYS A 161 -6.27 1.86 4.54
C LYS A 161 -5.23 2.90 4.96
N ASN A 162 -5.56 3.75 5.95
CA ASN A 162 -4.65 4.76 6.48
C ASN A 162 -3.33 4.15 7.01
N PHE A 163 -3.41 2.99 7.68
CA PHE A 163 -2.24 2.25 8.16
C PHE A 163 -1.32 1.80 7.01
N PHE A 164 -1.89 1.27 5.93
CA PHE A 164 -1.10 0.88 4.76
C PHE A 164 -0.54 2.08 4.01
N GLU A 165 -1.31 3.16 3.86
CA GLU A 165 -0.84 4.41 3.25
C GLU A 165 0.34 5.00 4.02
N ALA A 166 0.23 5.12 5.36
CA ALA A 166 1.33 5.59 6.20
C ALA A 166 2.57 4.70 6.09
N SER A 167 2.38 3.38 6.01
CA SER A 167 3.46 2.41 5.82
C SER A 167 4.15 2.57 4.46
N LEU A 168 3.38 2.77 3.39
CA LEU A 168 3.87 3.02 2.04
C LEU A 168 4.66 4.33 1.97
N VAL A 169 4.11 5.42 2.52
CA VAL A 169 4.82 6.71 2.64
C VAL A 169 6.13 6.55 3.41
N GLY A 170 6.11 5.77 4.50
CA GLY A 170 7.31 5.44 5.27
C GLY A 170 8.36 4.66 4.48
N LEU A 171 7.96 3.75 3.58
CA LEU A 171 8.88 3.03 2.69
C LEU A 171 9.50 3.97 1.65
N VAL A 172 8.68 4.82 1.02
CA VAL A 172 9.15 5.83 0.07
C VAL A 172 10.16 6.79 0.73
N ALA A 173 9.87 7.27 1.94
CA ALA A 173 10.76 8.15 2.69
C ALA A 173 12.11 7.49 3.03
N ARG A 174 12.15 6.17 3.18
CA ARG A 174 13.38 5.38 3.39
C ARG A 174 14.13 5.07 2.09
N GLY A 175 13.58 5.43 0.93
CA GLY A 175 14.19 5.17 -0.37
C GLY A 175 13.99 3.76 -0.91
N ASP A 176 12.91 3.07 -0.50
CA ASP A 176 12.54 1.79 -1.09
C ASP A 176 12.15 1.97 -2.57
N SER A 177 12.92 1.38 -3.49
CA SER A 177 12.77 1.61 -4.93
C SER A 177 11.43 1.10 -5.48
N ALA A 178 10.95 -0.05 -5.00
CA ALA A 178 9.70 -0.63 -5.46
C ALA A 178 8.50 0.21 -5.03
N ALA A 179 8.47 0.65 -3.76
CA ALA A 179 7.46 1.54 -3.24
C ALA A 179 7.45 2.90 -3.96
N THR A 180 8.62 3.49 -4.23
CA THR A 180 8.73 4.76 -4.98
C THR A 180 8.22 4.63 -6.41
N ILE A 181 8.59 3.56 -7.12
CA ILE A 181 8.09 3.31 -8.49
C ILE A 181 6.58 3.11 -8.47
N PHE A 182 6.06 2.31 -7.54
CA PHE A 182 4.63 2.08 -7.39
C PHE A 182 3.85 3.38 -7.16
N VAL A 183 4.29 4.22 -6.21
CA VAL A 183 3.66 5.51 -5.93
C VAL A 183 3.72 6.44 -7.13
N ASN A 184 4.85 6.51 -7.84
CA ASN A 184 4.95 7.34 -9.05
C ASN A 184 3.99 6.87 -10.15
N ARG A 185 3.90 5.54 -10.37
CA ARG A 185 2.99 4.93 -11.36
C ARG A 185 1.50 5.07 -11.01
N THR A 186 1.16 5.37 -9.76
CA THR A 186 -0.23 5.39 -9.27
C THR A 186 -0.71 6.79 -8.93
N TYR A 187 0.06 7.53 -8.12
CA TYR A 187 -0.26 8.87 -7.64
C TYR A 187 0.21 9.96 -8.61
N ASN A 188 1.45 9.89 -9.10
CA ASN A 188 2.03 10.90 -10.01
C ASN A 188 1.76 10.59 -11.50
N ARG A 189 0.64 9.92 -11.80
CA ARG A 189 0.25 9.53 -13.17
C ARG A 189 0.14 10.72 -14.12
N ASP A 190 -0.38 11.82 -13.61
CA ASP A 190 -0.50 13.12 -14.26
C ASP A 190 0.86 13.72 -14.70
N ARG A 191 1.96 13.28 -14.08
CA ARG A 191 3.32 13.76 -14.38
C ARG A 191 4.08 12.91 -15.40
N GLY A 192 3.38 12.02 -16.12
CA GLY A 192 3.97 11.20 -17.17
C GLY A 192 4.53 9.86 -16.71
N TYR A 193 4.19 9.40 -15.50
CA TYR A 193 4.55 8.06 -15.00
C TYR A 193 3.55 6.96 -15.41
N ASN A 194 2.62 7.26 -16.31
CA ASN A 194 1.71 6.28 -16.88
C ASN A 194 2.48 5.24 -17.70
N GLU A 195 2.06 3.99 -17.61
CA GLU A 195 2.49 2.97 -18.55
C GLU A 195 1.91 3.32 -19.92
N LYS A 196 2.78 3.48 -20.93
CA LYS A 196 2.33 3.62 -22.31
C LYS A 196 1.69 2.30 -22.70
N VAL A 197 0.39 2.31 -22.92
CA VAL A 197 -0.30 1.20 -23.56
C VAL A 197 -0.05 1.35 -25.05
N ASP A 198 0.82 0.52 -25.62
CA ASP A 198 0.91 0.38 -27.07
C ASP A 198 -0.36 -0.31 -27.56
N VAL A 199 -1.35 0.49 -27.95
CA VAL A 199 -2.56 -0.02 -28.59
C VAL A 199 -2.22 -0.33 -30.04
N ASN A 200 -1.90 -1.60 -30.31
CA ASN A 200 -1.69 -2.08 -31.67
C ASN A 200 -3.06 -2.34 -32.31
N VAL A 201 -3.63 -1.31 -32.96
CA VAL A 201 -4.94 -1.43 -33.64
C VAL A 201 -4.72 -2.08 -35.01
N ILE A 202 -4.97 -3.39 -35.09
CA ILE A 202 -5.02 -4.12 -36.36
C ILE A 202 -6.50 -4.29 -36.72
N GLY A 203 -7.07 -3.32 -37.45
CA GLY A 203 -8.49 -3.35 -37.85
C GLY A 203 -9.01 -2.02 -38.41
N LYS A 204 -10.20 -2.08 -39.03
CA LYS A 204 -10.91 -0.91 -39.59
C LYS A 204 -11.47 -0.07 -38.44
N ILE A 205 -10.98 1.16 -38.26
CA ILE A 205 -11.49 2.10 -37.26
C ILE A 205 -12.72 2.79 -37.87
N GLU A 206 -13.90 2.55 -37.32
CA GLU A 206 -15.07 3.39 -37.60
C GLU A 206 -14.88 4.72 -36.88
N HIS A 207 -14.48 5.74 -37.62
CA HIS A 207 -14.44 7.10 -37.11
C HIS A 207 -15.86 7.68 -37.14
N GLU A 208 -16.45 7.99 -35.99
CA GLU A 208 -17.61 8.88 -35.94
C GLU A 208 -17.16 10.28 -36.36
N HIS A 209 -17.36 10.60 -37.63
CA HIS A 209 -17.18 11.96 -38.12
C HIS A 209 -18.34 12.82 -37.63
N VAL A 210 -18.06 14.01 -37.09
CA VAL A 210 -19.07 15.00 -36.64
C VAL A 210 -19.84 15.62 -37.83
N HIS A 211 -19.50 15.23 -39.06
CA HIS A 211 -20.19 15.65 -40.27
C HIS A 211 -21.07 14.50 -40.77
N ALA A 212 -22.32 14.82 -41.12
CA ALA A 212 -23.24 13.85 -41.73
C ALA A 212 -22.56 13.15 -42.90
N HIS A 213 -22.77 11.84 -43.04
CA HIS A 213 -22.36 11.09 -44.21
C HIS A 213 -23.12 11.60 -45.44
N ILE A 214 -22.64 12.67 -46.06
CA ILE A 214 -23.23 13.22 -47.28
C ILE A 214 -22.88 12.24 -48.40
N SER A 215 -23.88 11.53 -48.92
CA SER A 215 -23.70 10.73 -50.12
C SER A 215 -23.54 11.67 -51.32
N ILE A 216 -22.64 11.33 -52.25
CA ILE A 216 -22.47 12.10 -53.49
C ILE A 216 -23.76 12.16 -54.32
N ASP A 217 -24.67 11.21 -54.11
CA ASP A 217 -25.96 11.12 -54.78
C ASP A 217 -26.96 12.18 -54.26
N GLU A 218 -26.74 12.72 -53.06
CA GLU A 218 -27.57 13.75 -52.43
C GLU A 218 -27.13 15.18 -52.82
N LEU A 219 -26.01 15.31 -53.53
CA LEU A 219 -25.52 16.60 -54.02
C LEU A 219 -26.19 16.92 -55.36
N GLU A 220 -26.79 18.10 -55.48
CA GLU A 220 -27.37 18.63 -56.73
C GLU A 220 -26.28 19.04 -57.74
N LEU A 221 -25.53 18.05 -58.24
CA LEU A 221 -24.47 18.24 -59.21
C LEU A 221 -24.98 17.97 -60.63
N GLY A 222 -24.46 18.74 -61.60
CA GLY A 222 -24.65 18.45 -63.02
C GLY A 222 -24.10 17.06 -63.40
N LEU A 223 -24.74 16.39 -64.36
CA LEU A 223 -24.43 15.00 -64.75
C LEU A 223 -22.96 14.80 -65.13
N GLU A 224 -22.37 15.77 -65.82
CA GLU A 224 -20.98 15.72 -66.30
C GLU A 224 -19.97 15.77 -65.13
N VAL A 225 -20.17 16.69 -64.17
CA VAL A 225 -19.33 16.81 -62.97
C VAL A 225 -19.43 15.57 -62.09
N ARG A 226 -20.63 15.02 -61.93
CA ARG A 226 -20.84 13.78 -61.17
C ARG A 226 -20.11 12.60 -61.81
N THR A 227 -20.11 12.49 -63.14
CA THR A 227 -19.39 11.41 -63.83
C THR A 227 -17.88 11.54 -63.70
N GLU A 228 -17.34 12.75 -63.76
CA GLU A 228 -15.91 12.98 -63.52
C GLU A 228 -15.49 12.60 -62.11
N ILE A 229 -16.25 13.02 -61.09
CA ILE A 229 -15.93 12.68 -59.69
C ILE A 229 -16.00 11.17 -59.46
N LEU A 230 -17.03 10.48 -59.98
CA LEU A 230 -17.14 9.03 -59.85
C LEU A 230 -15.98 8.29 -60.55
N LYS A 231 -15.52 8.77 -61.71
CA LYS A 231 -14.33 8.22 -62.40
C LYS A 231 -13.07 8.41 -61.55
N ALA A 232 -12.89 9.59 -60.96
CA ALA A 232 -11.74 9.87 -60.10
C ALA A 232 -11.73 9.00 -58.83
N ILE A 233 -12.89 8.80 -58.19
CA ILE A 233 -13.03 7.92 -57.02
C ILE A 233 -12.70 6.47 -57.39
N ARG A 234 -13.23 5.97 -58.51
CA ARG A 234 -12.94 4.60 -58.98
C ARG A 234 -11.45 4.38 -59.24
N LYS A 235 -10.80 5.33 -59.91
CA LYS A 235 -9.35 5.27 -60.16
C LYS A 235 -8.56 5.19 -58.86
N ARG A 236 -8.84 6.07 -57.90
CA ARG A 236 -8.18 6.06 -56.59
C ARG A 236 -8.40 4.75 -55.81
N ASN A 237 -9.61 4.20 -55.86
CA ASN A 237 -9.91 2.94 -55.19
C ASN A 237 -9.15 1.78 -55.84
N GLN A 238 -8.98 1.79 -57.15
CA GLN A 238 -8.22 0.79 -57.88
C GLN A 238 -6.73 0.89 -57.55
N ASP A 239 -6.17 2.10 -57.54
CA ASP A 239 -4.77 2.36 -57.15
C ASP A 239 -4.49 1.87 -55.71
N ALA A 240 -5.45 2.05 -54.78
CA ALA A 240 -5.33 1.58 -53.39
C ALA A 240 -5.42 0.06 -53.24
N ILE A 241 -6.21 -0.62 -54.08
CA ILE A 241 -6.31 -2.09 -54.10
C ILE A 241 -5.00 -2.68 -54.64
N GLU A 242 -4.47 -2.11 -55.72
CA GLU A 242 -3.20 -2.55 -56.33
C GLU A 242 -2.03 -2.33 -55.37
N HIS A 243 -1.98 -1.19 -54.66
CA HIS A 243 -0.96 -0.92 -53.65
C HIS A 243 -0.98 -1.94 -52.50
N ASN A 244 -2.15 -2.24 -51.94
CA ASN A 244 -2.30 -3.23 -50.88
C ASN A 244 -1.97 -4.66 -51.34
N GLN A 245 -2.27 -5.02 -52.60
CA GLN A 245 -1.89 -6.33 -53.14
C GLN A 245 -0.38 -6.46 -53.30
N THR A 246 0.32 -5.39 -53.69
CA THR A 246 1.78 -5.41 -53.91
C THR A 246 2.55 -5.58 -52.60
N GLU A 247 2.07 -5.00 -51.49
CA GLU A 247 2.67 -5.17 -50.16
C GLU A 247 2.49 -6.60 -49.60
N ILE A 248 1.42 -7.32 -49.98
CA ILE A 248 1.18 -8.71 -49.53
C ILE A 248 2.11 -9.72 -50.26
N PHE A 249 2.57 -9.40 -51.48
CA PHE A 249 3.46 -10.28 -52.26
C PHE A 249 4.96 -10.00 -52.06
N SER A 250 5.34 -8.98 -51.28
CA SER A 250 6.74 -8.57 -51.04
C SER A 250 7.21 -8.71 -49.58
N GLY A 251 6.38 -9.30 -48.70
CA GLY A 251 6.76 -9.78 -47.37
C GLY A 251 6.88 -11.30 -47.33
#